data_AF-T1P8A9-F1
#
_entry.id   AF-T1P8A9-F1
#
_cell.length_a   1.000
_cell.length_b   1.000
_cell.length_c   1.000
_cell.angle_alpha   90.00
_cell.angle_beta   90.00
_cell.angle_gamma   90.00
#
_symmetry.space_group_name_H-M   'P 1'
#
loop_
_entity.id
_entity.type
_entity.pdbx_description
1 polymer ?
#
loop_
_entity_poly.entity_id
_entity_poly.type
_entity_poly.pdbx_seq_one_letter_code
_entity_poly.pdbx_strand_id
1 'polypeptide(L)'
;MRNVQAEYQRQRQAAIVVQRRFRAHREMLQIRSQYQLIRSLIICIQRKFRANREMLRVRYDFLLLRKTTIHLQQKYRGRLLMREQREHFLQLKNNIVDFQAHARGFLARRRFQALMTPDMKELLRQKKAAKIIQRFWRGYRIRKRYHNARIKAIRNNIAALKESTNTVNTIRFKVQDAVRILRGRFSASEALNVLVRLDRISRTVPHLLMCRSDFISTFCYGIMAQAIRSEVDKQLIMYCSRIILNLARYNSTTANTFQEGGLVTIAQMLLRWCDKDCEIFNTLCTLIWIFAHCPVKRRIIRDFMTTTDAIYMVRETKKLVARKEKMKQNVRKPVAAITHRGVGSQQQNFSSRALPSLEPDYGVIRNKPYTFISSVYAFDTILYKLGIDIF
;
A
#
# COMPACT_ATOMS: atom_id res chain seq x y z
N MET A 1 9.92 -123.51 5.90
CA MET A 1 9.70 -122.84 4.59
C MET A 1 8.60 -121.76 4.64
N ARG A 2 7.40 -122.03 5.18
CA ARG A 2 6.27 -121.05 5.18
C ARG A 2 6.48 -119.75 5.98
N ASN A 3 7.17 -119.77 7.13
CA ASN A 3 7.35 -118.57 7.98
C ASN A 3 8.31 -117.52 7.38
N VAL A 4 9.39 -117.95 6.72
CA VAL A 4 10.35 -117.07 6.04
C VAL A 4 9.69 -116.33 4.87
N GLN A 5 8.76 -116.99 4.18
CA GLN A 5 8.00 -116.43 3.08
C GLN A 5 7.00 -115.35 3.54
N ALA A 6 6.37 -115.53 4.71
CA ALA A 6 5.48 -114.53 5.31
C ALA A 6 6.23 -113.28 5.80
N GLU A 7 7.43 -113.44 6.35
CA GLU A 7 8.26 -112.33 6.82
C GLU A 7 8.82 -111.49 5.66
N TYR A 8 9.28 -112.15 4.59
CA TYR A 8 9.64 -111.49 3.34
C TYR A 8 8.45 -110.71 2.75
N GLN A 9 7.25 -111.29 2.76
CA GLN A 9 6.04 -110.59 2.30
C GLN A 9 5.71 -109.34 3.13
N ARG A 10 5.88 -109.38 4.46
CA ARG A 10 5.71 -108.21 5.34
C ARG A 10 6.73 -107.11 5.05
N GLN A 11 8.01 -107.45 4.91
CA GLN A 11 9.06 -106.48 4.57
C GLN A 11 8.84 -105.87 3.18
N ARG A 12 8.47 -106.70 2.20
CA ARG A 12 8.09 -106.24 0.85
C ARG A 12 6.90 -105.28 0.90
N GLN A 13 5.87 -105.58 1.69
CA GLN A 13 4.71 -104.71 1.84
C GLN A 13 5.05 -103.37 2.50
N ALA A 14 5.87 -103.38 3.56
CA ALA A 14 6.35 -102.16 4.20
C ALA A 14 7.18 -101.30 3.23
N ALA A 15 8.08 -101.91 2.45
CA ALA A 15 8.86 -101.22 1.42
C ALA A 15 7.97 -100.61 0.34
N ILE A 16 6.93 -101.34 -0.13
CA ILE A 16 5.95 -100.82 -1.10
C ILE A 16 5.20 -99.61 -0.54
N VAL A 17 4.80 -99.62 0.74
CA VAL A 17 4.13 -98.47 1.38
C VAL A 17 5.05 -97.25 1.43
N VAL A 18 6.31 -97.42 1.84
CA VAL A 18 7.29 -96.33 1.87
C VAL A 18 7.56 -95.79 0.47
N GLN A 19 7.75 -96.68 -0.52
CA GLN A 19 7.94 -96.29 -1.92
C GLN A 19 6.72 -95.54 -2.47
N ARG A 20 5.50 -95.99 -2.16
CA ARG A 20 4.26 -95.32 -2.57
C ARG A 20 4.16 -93.93 -1.96
N ARG A 21 4.46 -93.79 -0.66
CA ARG A 21 4.41 -92.51 0.06
C ARG A 21 5.47 -91.53 -0.45
N PHE A 22 6.68 -92.02 -0.74
CA PHE A 22 7.74 -91.22 -1.35
C PHE A 22 7.37 -90.74 -2.76
N ARG A 23 6.83 -91.63 -3.61
CA ARG A 23 6.37 -91.26 -4.96
C ARG A 23 5.26 -90.21 -4.90
N ALA A 24 4.26 -90.39 -4.03
CA ALA A 24 3.18 -89.43 -3.82
C ALA A 24 3.70 -88.08 -3.28
N HIS A 25 4.67 -88.10 -2.36
CA HIS A 25 5.29 -86.87 -1.85
C HIS A 25 6.06 -86.13 -2.94
N ARG A 26 6.82 -86.86 -3.77
CA ARG A 26 7.58 -86.29 -4.89
C ARG A 26 6.66 -85.66 -5.93
N GLU A 27 5.54 -86.30 -6.24
CA GLU A 27 4.50 -85.78 -7.13
C GLU A 27 3.83 -84.52 -6.56
N MET A 28 3.47 -84.53 -5.26
CA MET A 28 2.93 -83.35 -4.58
C MET A 28 3.89 -82.16 -4.64
N LEU A 29 5.20 -82.37 -4.43
CA LEU A 29 6.21 -81.32 -4.55
C LEU A 29 6.30 -80.76 -5.98
N GLN A 30 6.23 -81.61 -7.00
CA GLN A 30 6.21 -81.18 -8.40
C GLN A 30 4.97 -80.33 -8.71
N ILE A 31 3.78 -80.79 -8.34
CA ILE A 31 2.53 -80.05 -8.52
C ILE A 31 2.57 -78.72 -7.78
N ARG A 32 3.07 -78.71 -6.53
CA ARG A 32 3.21 -77.47 -5.73
C ARG A 32 4.17 -76.49 -6.41
N SER A 33 5.29 -76.96 -6.95
CA SER A 33 6.25 -76.13 -7.68
C SER A 33 5.61 -75.50 -8.93
N GLN A 34 4.89 -76.31 -9.73
CA GLN A 34 4.16 -75.83 -10.90
C GLN A 34 3.09 -74.80 -10.53
N TYR A 35 2.31 -75.03 -9.48
CA TYR A 35 1.33 -74.07 -9.00
C TYR A 35 1.96 -72.75 -8.56
N GLN A 36 3.08 -72.79 -7.82
CA GLN A 36 3.80 -71.58 -7.40
C GLN A 36 4.35 -70.79 -8.59
N LEU A 37 4.84 -71.48 -9.62
CA LEU A 37 5.28 -70.86 -10.87
C LEU A 37 4.12 -70.17 -11.59
N ILE A 38 2.99 -70.86 -11.79
CA ILE A 38 1.81 -70.28 -12.45
C ILE A 38 1.30 -69.08 -11.64
N ARG A 39 1.21 -69.22 -10.31
CA ARG A 39 0.79 -68.13 -9.42
C ARG A 39 1.72 -66.92 -9.53
N SER A 40 3.03 -67.10 -9.55
CA SER A 40 3.99 -65.99 -9.65
C SER A 40 3.90 -65.28 -11.00
N LEU A 41 3.72 -66.02 -12.10
CA LEU A 41 3.48 -65.47 -13.43
C LEU A 41 2.19 -64.66 -13.51
N ILE A 42 1.08 -65.19 -12.96
CA ILE A 42 -0.20 -64.47 -12.90
C ILE A 42 -0.05 -63.16 -12.11
N ILE A 43 0.60 -63.19 -10.94
CA ILE A 43 0.83 -61.99 -10.14
C ILE A 43 1.68 -60.97 -10.91
N CYS A 44 2.71 -61.41 -11.63
CA CYS A 44 3.53 -60.55 -12.47
C CYS A 44 2.69 -59.83 -13.55
N ILE A 45 1.86 -60.59 -14.28
CA ILE A 45 0.97 -60.04 -15.31
C ILE A 45 -0.03 -59.06 -14.70
N GLN A 46 -0.68 -59.43 -13.59
CA GLN A 46 -1.63 -58.56 -12.88
C GLN A 46 -0.97 -57.26 -12.42
N ARG A 47 0.25 -57.33 -11.86
CA ARG A 47 1.02 -56.16 -11.43
C ARG A 47 1.36 -55.26 -12.62
N LYS A 48 1.82 -55.84 -13.73
CA LYS A 48 2.15 -55.07 -14.95
C LYS A 48 0.92 -54.40 -15.54
N PHE A 49 -0.21 -55.10 -15.59
CA PHE A 49 -1.48 -54.54 -16.06
C PHE A 49 -1.93 -53.36 -15.20
N ARG A 50 -1.96 -53.52 -13.87
CA ARG A 50 -2.34 -52.45 -12.95
C ARG A 50 -1.42 -51.24 -13.07
N ALA A 51 -0.10 -51.46 -13.16
CA ALA A 51 0.88 -50.39 -13.35
C ALA A 51 0.69 -49.65 -14.69
N ASN A 52 0.47 -50.38 -15.79
CA ASN A 52 0.22 -49.77 -17.10
C ASN A 52 -1.07 -48.95 -17.11
N ARG A 53 -2.14 -49.46 -16.49
CA ARG A 53 -3.42 -48.75 -16.39
C ARG A 53 -3.27 -47.44 -15.62
N GLU A 54 -2.55 -47.46 -14.51
CA GLU A 54 -2.30 -46.26 -13.71
C GLU A 54 -1.44 -45.24 -14.46
N MET A 55 -0.37 -45.71 -15.13
CA MET A 55 0.47 -44.84 -15.97
C MET A 55 -0.34 -44.15 -17.06
N LEU A 56 -1.23 -44.87 -17.75
CA LEU A 56 -2.10 -44.30 -18.79
C LEU A 56 -3.05 -43.24 -18.23
N ARG A 57 -3.63 -43.49 -17.05
CA ARG A 57 -4.50 -42.52 -16.35
C ARG A 57 -3.75 -41.24 -16.00
N VAL A 58 -2.62 -41.37 -15.31
CA VAL A 58 -1.78 -40.22 -14.91
C VAL A 58 -1.30 -39.43 -16.13
N ARG A 59 -0.92 -40.12 -17.21
CA ARG A 59 -0.52 -39.48 -18.47
C ARG A 59 -1.68 -38.69 -19.08
N TYR A 60 -2.88 -39.25 -19.10
CA TYR A 60 -4.07 -38.56 -19.62
C TYR A 60 -4.38 -37.30 -18.82
N ASP A 61 -4.39 -37.40 -17.49
CA ASP A 61 -4.67 -36.27 -16.59
C ASP A 61 -3.63 -35.15 -16.78
N PHE A 62 -2.35 -35.51 -16.90
CA PHE A 62 -1.28 -34.54 -17.19
C PHE A 62 -1.46 -33.85 -18.54
N LEU A 63 -1.79 -34.58 -19.60
CA LEU A 63 -2.00 -34.00 -20.94
C LEU A 63 -3.21 -33.08 -20.96
N LEU A 64 -4.29 -33.44 -20.27
CA LEU A 64 -5.48 -32.59 -20.13
C LEU A 64 -5.13 -31.30 -19.38
N LEU A 65 -4.45 -31.40 -18.24
CA LEU A 65 -4.00 -30.24 -17.46
C LEU A 65 -3.06 -29.34 -18.27
N ARG A 66 -2.12 -29.91 -19.01
CA ARG A 66 -1.22 -29.14 -19.88
C ARG A 66 -2.00 -28.40 -20.96
N LYS A 67 -2.96 -29.06 -21.63
CA LYS A 67 -3.78 -28.46 -22.68
C LYS A 67 -4.61 -27.29 -22.14
N THR A 68 -5.28 -27.48 -21.01
CA THR A 68 -6.11 -26.43 -20.38
C THR A 68 -5.25 -25.26 -19.90
N THR A 69 -4.10 -25.54 -19.29
CA THR A 69 -3.16 -24.51 -18.82
C THR A 69 -2.63 -23.67 -19.98
N ILE A 70 -2.20 -24.28 -21.08
CA ILE A 70 -1.72 -23.55 -22.26
C ILE A 70 -2.84 -22.69 -22.87
N HIS A 71 -4.05 -23.23 -22.98
CA HIS A 71 -5.20 -22.48 -23.49
C HIS A 71 -5.50 -21.25 -22.64
N LEU A 72 -5.50 -21.41 -21.31
CA LEU A 72 -5.72 -20.30 -20.38
C LEU A 72 -4.60 -19.25 -20.47
N GLN A 73 -3.35 -19.68 -20.56
CA GLN A 73 -2.20 -18.79 -20.75
C GLN A 73 -2.32 -17.99 -22.06
N GLN A 74 -2.71 -18.64 -23.17
CA GLN A 74 -2.93 -17.97 -24.45
C GLN A 74 -4.05 -16.93 -24.37
N LYS A 75 -5.20 -17.28 -23.76
CA LYS A 75 -6.30 -16.34 -23.55
C LYS A 75 -5.89 -15.16 -22.67
N TYR A 76 -5.15 -15.41 -21.61
CA TYR A 76 -4.66 -14.36 -20.72
C TYR A 76 -3.69 -13.41 -21.44
N ARG A 77 -2.69 -13.95 -22.15
CA ARG A 77 -1.74 -13.15 -22.94
C ARG A 77 -2.46 -12.33 -24.02
N GLY A 78 -3.41 -12.93 -24.72
CA GLY A 78 -4.24 -12.22 -25.71
C GLY A 78 -5.07 -11.08 -25.09
N ARG A 79 -5.62 -11.29 -23.89
CA ARG A 79 -6.35 -10.24 -23.15
C ARG A 79 -5.44 -9.09 -22.73
N LEU A 80 -4.20 -9.37 -22.31
CA LEU A 80 -3.23 -8.34 -21.97
C LEU A 80 -2.88 -7.48 -23.19
N LEU A 81 -2.55 -8.11 -24.33
CA LEU A 81 -2.26 -7.40 -25.58
C LEU A 81 -3.45 -6.54 -26.04
N MET A 82 -4.68 -7.06 -25.97
CA MET A 82 -5.86 -6.26 -26.31
C MET A 82 -6.06 -5.06 -25.39
N ARG A 83 -5.75 -5.18 -24.09
CA ARG A 83 -5.83 -4.05 -23.15
C ARG A 83 -4.81 -2.98 -23.50
N GLU A 84 -3.57 -3.37 -23.77
CA GLU A 84 -2.49 -2.46 -24.17
C GLU A 84 -2.84 -1.72 -25.47
N GLN A 85 -3.26 -2.45 -26.51
CA GLN A 85 -3.67 -1.85 -27.78
C GLN A 85 -4.86 -0.90 -27.62
N ARG A 86 -5.85 -1.27 -26.80
CA ARG A 86 -7.01 -0.42 -26.52
C ARG A 86 -6.60 0.85 -25.77
N GLU A 87 -5.70 0.75 -24.79
CA GLU A 87 -5.19 1.90 -24.06
C GLU A 87 -4.44 2.85 -25.00
N HIS A 88 -3.54 2.32 -25.83
CA HIS A 88 -2.81 3.11 -26.82
C HIS A 88 -3.75 3.82 -27.81
N PHE A 89 -4.77 3.11 -28.31
CA PHE A 89 -5.79 3.71 -29.19
C PHE A 89 -6.56 4.84 -28.49
N LEU A 90 -6.97 4.65 -27.23
CA LEU A 90 -7.69 5.69 -26.48
C LEU A 90 -6.81 6.91 -26.22
N GLN A 91 -5.53 6.72 -25.88
CA GLN A 91 -4.57 7.82 -25.72
C GLN A 91 -4.43 8.61 -27.02
N LEU A 92 -4.22 7.92 -28.15
CA LEU A 92 -4.11 8.55 -29.46
C LEU A 92 -5.39 9.33 -29.82
N LYS A 93 -6.56 8.72 -29.62
CA LYS A 93 -7.86 9.36 -29.87
C LYS A 93 -8.01 10.64 -29.06
N ASN A 94 -7.74 10.60 -27.76
CA ASN A 94 -7.87 11.77 -26.89
C ASN A 94 -6.90 12.88 -27.30
N ASN A 95 -5.64 12.54 -27.55
CA ASN A 95 -4.62 13.49 -28.00
C ASN A 95 -4.99 14.18 -29.31
N ILE A 96 -5.55 13.43 -30.28
CA ILE A 96 -5.98 13.99 -31.57
C ILE A 96 -7.16 14.95 -31.39
N VAL A 97 -8.15 14.59 -30.58
CA VAL A 97 -9.31 15.47 -30.30
C VAL A 97 -8.85 16.76 -29.64
N ASP A 98 -7.97 16.67 -28.66
CA ASP A 98 -7.41 17.85 -27.99
C ASP A 98 -6.61 18.70 -28.97
N PHE A 99 -5.73 18.10 -29.77
CA PHE A 99 -4.97 18.83 -30.78
C PHE A 99 -5.89 19.55 -31.77
N GLN A 100 -6.91 18.86 -32.30
CA GLN A 100 -7.88 19.45 -33.21
C GLN A 100 -8.64 20.62 -32.56
N ALA A 101 -9.04 20.50 -31.30
CA ALA A 101 -9.70 21.58 -30.57
C ALA A 101 -8.79 22.81 -30.44
N HIS A 102 -7.50 22.60 -30.11
CA HIS A 102 -6.51 23.68 -30.02
C HIS A 102 -6.27 24.33 -31.39
N ALA A 103 -6.12 23.54 -32.45
CA ALA A 103 -5.93 24.03 -33.81
C ALA A 103 -7.14 24.85 -34.28
N ARG A 104 -8.37 24.35 -34.10
CA ARG A 104 -9.60 25.09 -34.42
C ARG A 104 -9.68 26.40 -33.65
N GLY A 105 -9.38 26.38 -32.35
CA GLY A 105 -9.34 27.58 -31.52
C GLY A 105 -8.28 28.59 -31.97
N PHE A 106 -7.10 28.12 -32.38
CA PHE A 106 -6.04 28.97 -32.92
C PHE A 106 -6.48 29.64 -34.23
N LEU A 107 -7.02 28.87 -35.18
CA LEU A 107 -7.53 29.39 -36.44
C LEU A 107 -8.66 30.40 -36.23
N ALA A 108 -9.58 30.14 -35.31
CA ALA A 108 -10.65 31.08 -34.95
C ALA A 108 -10.10 32.41 -34.41
N ARG A 109 -9.14 32.36 -33.47
CA ARG A 109 -8.48 33.57 -32.93
C ARG A 109 -7.71 34.33 -34.01
N ARG A 110 -7.03 33.62 -34.92
CA ARG A 110 -6.30 34.24 -36.03
C ARG A 110 -7.25 34.95 -37.00
N ARG A 111 -8.38 34.31 -37.34
CA ARG A 111 -9.45 34.94 -38.15
C ARG A 111 -10.02 36.18 -37.46
N PHE A 112 -10.34 36.09 -36.18
CA PHE A 112 -10.84 37.22 -35.40
C PHE A 112 -9.84 38.39 -35.37
N GLN A 113 -8.54 38.11 -35.23
CA GLN A 113 -7.50 39.13 -35.29
C GLN A 113 -7.37 39.78 -36.68
N ALA A 114 -7.55 39.01 -37.76
CA ALA A 114 -7.53 39.55 -39.12
C ALA A 114 -8.72 40.49 -39.40
N LEU A 115 -9.88 40.21 -38.81
CA LEU A 115 -11.09 41.04 -38.94
C LEU A 115 -11.13 42.24 -37.97
N MET A 116 -10.13 42.40 -37.09
CA MET A 116 -10.13 43.50 -36.13
C MET A 116 -9.81 44.85 -36.77
N THR A 117 -10.76 45.77 -36.69
CA THR A 117 -10.58 47.18 -37.08
C THR A 117 -9.63 47.91 -36.11
N PRO A 118 -9.00 49.02 -36.54
CA PRO A 118 -8.16 49.85 -35.68
C PRO A 118 -8.88 50.30 -34.40
N ASP A 119 -10.13 50.73 -34.51
CA ASP A 119 -10.93 51.20 -33.37
C ASP A 119 -11.18 50.11 -32.33
N MET A 120 -11.46 48.87 -32.79
CA MET A 120 -11.61 47.72 -31.91
C MET A 120 -10.31 47.39 -31.17
N LYS A 121 -9.16 47.49 -31.84
CA LYS A 121 -7.84 47.28 -31.22
C LYS A 121 -7.54 48.34 -30.17
N GLU A 122 -7.87 49.60 -30.46
CA GLU A 122 -7.68 50.70 -29.53
C GLU A 122 -8.61 50.58 -28.32
N LEU A 123 -9.87 50.21 -28.50
CA LEU A 123 -10.79 49.92 -27.38
C LEU A 123 -10.25 48.80 -26.48
N LEU A 124 -9.69 47.74 -27.06
CA LEU A 124 -9.04 46.67 -26.28
C LEU A 124 -7.80 47.16 -25.53
N ARG A 125 -6.99 48.04 -26.15
CA ARG A 125 -5.83 48.66 -25.51
C ARG A 125 -6.25 49.53 -24.33
N GLN A 126 -7.26 50.38 -24.50
CA GLN A 126 -7.82 51.21 -23.44
C GLN A 126 -8.38 50.35 -22.30
N LYS A 127 -9.15 49.29 -22.60
CA LYS A 127 -9.62 48.33 -21.59
C LYS A 127 -8.47 47.65 -20.84
N LYS A 128 -7.37 47.31 -21.51
CA LYS A 128 -6.16 46.76 -20.86
C LYS A 128 -5.51 47.81 -19.95
N ALA A 129 -5.32 49.04 -20.42
CA ALA A 129 -4.75 50.14 -19.65
C ALA A 129 -5.59 50.45 -18.41
N ALA A 130 -6.92 50.56 -18.56
CA ALA A 130 -7.85 50.76 -17.45
C ALA A 130 -7.72 49.65 -16.41
N LYS A 131 -7.67 48.37 -16.82
CA LYS A 131 -7.45 47.25 -15.89
C LYS A 131 -6.12 47.36 -15.14
N ILE A 132 -5.05 47.80 -15.80
CA ILE A 132 -3.74 48.01 -15.17
C ILE A 132 -3.82 49.13 -14.14
N ILE A 133 -4.38 50.29 -14.51
CA ILE A 133 -4.54 51.43 -13.60
C ILE A 133 -5.37 51.02 -12.38
N GLN A 134 -6.51 50.35 -12.61
CA GLN A 134 -7.38 49.84 -11.55
C GLN A 134 -6.64 48.86 -10.62
N ARG A 135 -5.81 47.94 -11.15
CA ARG A 135 -5.03 47.01 -10.33
C ARG A 135 -4.04 47.76 -9.41
N PHE A 136 -3.35 48.76 -9.96
CA PHE A 136 -2.33 49.51 -9.22
C PHE A 136 -2.97 50.40 -8.17
N TRP A 137 -4.07 51.08 -8.51
CA TRP A 137 -4.82 51.90 -7.57
C TRP A 137 -5.41 51.08 -6.42
N ARG A 138 -6.02 49.91 -6.71
CA ARG A 138 -6.52 49.00 -5.66
C ARG A 138 -5.40 48.59 -4.72
N GLY A 139 -4.22 48.26 -5.26
CA GLY A 139 -3.03 47.95 -4.45
C GLY A 139 -2.54 49.15 -3.63
N TYR A 140 -2.48 50.34 -4.22
CA TYR A 140 -2.07 51.56 -3.53
C TYR A 140 -3.03 51.90 -2.38
N ARG A 141 -4.34 51.89 -2.63
CA ARG A 141 -5.37 52.19 -1.64
C ARG A 141 -5.23 51.30 -0.40
N ILE A 142 -5.01 50.00 -0.58
CA ILE A 142 -4.76 49.06 0.53
C ILE A 142 -3.47 49.41 1.27
N ARG A 143 -2.38 49.69 0.56
CA ARG A 143 -1.09 50.06 1.18
C ARG A 143 -1.16 51.37 1.96
N LYS A 144 -1.94 52.36 1.49
CA LYS A 144 -2.19 53.62 2.19
C LYS A 144 -3.02 53.41 3.46
N ARG A 145 -4.08 52.60 3.37
CA ARG A 145 -4.99 52.32 4.51
C ARG A 145 -4.31 51.50 5.62
N TYR A 146 -3.47 50.53 5.27
CA TYR A 146 -2.79 49.64 6.23
C TYR A 146 -1.29 49.94 6.32
N HIS A 147 -0.93 51.21 6.48
CA HIS A 147 0.45 51.65 6.66
C HIS A 147 0.90 51.43 8.11
N ASN A 148 1.19 50.18 8.49
CA ASN A 148 1.81 49.87 9.78
C ASN A 148 3.28 49.45 9.63
N ALA A 149 4.06 49.57 10.70
CA ALA A 149 5.48 49.20 10.73
C ALA A 149 5.72 47.73 10.35
N ARG A 150 4.81 46.82 10.73
CA ARG A 150 4.88 45.38 10.42
C ARG A 150 4.80 45.10 8.91
N ILE A 151 3.92 45.77 8.18
CA ILE A 151 3.77 45.63 6.72
C ILE A 151 4.98 46.23 6.00
N LYS A 152 5.56 47.33 6.52
CA LYS A 152 6.81 47.90 6.00
C LYS A 152 7.98 46.92 6.19
N ALA A 153 8.10 46.33 7.38
CA ALA A 153 9.10 45.30 7.67
C ALA A 153 8.95 44.07 6.75
N ILE A 154 7.71 43.57 6.55
CA ILE A 154 7.44 42.45 5.64
C ILE A 154 7.90 42.78 4.21
N ARG A 155 7.65 44.00 3.71
CA ARG A 155 8.10 44.41 2.37
C ARG A 155 9.61 44.48 2.25
N ASN A 156 10.28 45.06 3.24
CA ASN A 156 11.75 45.13 3.26
C ASN A 156 12.34 43.72 3.28
N ASN A 157 11.77 42.80 4.08
CA ASN A 157 12.17 41.41 4.10
C ASN A 157 11.96 40.72 2.74
N ILE A 158 10.82 40.96 2.07
CA ILE A 158 10.56 40.41 0.72
C ILE A 158 11.55 40.97 -0.31
N ALA A 159 11.91 42.25 -0.23
CA ALA A 159 12.90 42.87 -1.12
C ALA A 159 14.30 42.27 -0.90
N ALA A 160 14.77 42.21 0.34
CA ALA A 160 16.04 41.57 0.69
C ALA A 160 16.07 40.07 0.30
N LEU A 161 14.95 39.36 0.45
CA LEU A 161 14.83 37.98 0.00
C LEU A 161 14.93 37.85 -1.52
N LYS A 162 14.40 38.81 -2.28
CA LYS A 162 14.52 38.86 -3.75
C LYS A 162 15.95 39.16 -4.20
N GLU A 163 16.69 39.98 -3.48
CA GLU A 163 18.08 40.25 -3.80
C GLU A 163 18.99 39.06 -3.46
N SER A 164 18.66 38.30 -2.42
CA SER A 164 19.38 37.08 -2.02
C SER A 164 18.87 35.80 -2.71
N THR A 165 18.00 35.90 -3.73
CA THR A 165 17.55 34.71 -4.47
C THR A 165 18.64 34.14 -5.37
N ASN A 166 19.20 33.01 -4.95
CA ASN A 166 20.00 32.12 -5.80
C ASN A 166 19.15 30.95 -6.30
N THR A 167 19.50 30.36 -7.45
CA THR A 167 18.81 29.19 -8.04
C THR A 167 18.71 28.01 -7.07
N VAL A 168 19.75 27.82 -6.25
CA VAL A 168 19.86 26.81 -5.17
C VAL A 168 18.84 27.03 -4.05
N ASN A 169 18.43 28.27 -3.81
CA ASN A 169 17.48 28.61 -2.74
C ASN A 169 16.01 28.38 -3.12
N THR A 170 15.74 28.06 -4.38
CA THR A 170 14.37 27.79 -4.85
C THR A 170 13.82 26.50 -4.26
N ILE A 171 12.52 26.46 -3.96
CA ILE A 171 11.85 25.25 -3.46
C ILE A 171 11.95 24.12 -4.48
N ARG A 172 11.87 24.44 -5.78
CA ARG A 172 12.02 23.46 -6.85
C ARG A 172 13.38 22.76 -6.80
N PHE A 173 14.47 23.52 -6.68
CA PHE A 173 15.81 22.95 -6.54
C PHE A 173 15.89 22.09 -5.27
N LYS A 174 15.41 22.59 -4.13
CA LYS A 174 15.40 21.85 -2.85
C LYS A 174 14.64 20.52 -2.93
N VAL A 175 13.52 20.47 -3.64
CA VAL A 175 12.77 19.22 -3.88
C VAL A 175 13.54 18.29 -4.81
N GLN A 176 14.15 18.79 -5.87
CA GLN A 176 14.96 17.99 -6.78
C GLN A 176 16.19 17.39 -6.08
N ASP A 177 16.88 18.19 -5.28
CA ASP A 177 18.01 17.79 -4.46
C ASP A 177 17.62 16.75 -3.41
N ALA A 178 16.50 16.97 -2.69
CA ALA A 178 15.94 15.98 -1.78
C ALA A 178 15.69 14.64 -2.47
N VAL A 179 15.01 14.64 -3.62
CA VAL A 179 14.75 13.42 -4.39
C VAL A 179 16.05 12.76 -4.87
N ARG A 180 17.06 13.55 -5.27
CA ARG A 180 18.37 13.03 -5.68
C ARG A 180 19.05 12.30 -4.53
N ILE A 181 19.06 12.87 -3.32
CA ILE A 181 19.65 12.26 -2.13
C ILE A 181 18.92 10.96 -1.77
N LEU A 182 17.57 10.99 -1.73
CA LEU A 182 16.77 9.82 -1.35
C LEU A 182 16.81 8.67 -2.38
N ARG A 183 17.20 8.94 -3.63
CA ARG A 183 17.44 7.90 -4.64
C ARG A 183 18.82 7.25 -4.53
N GLY A 184 19.77 7.94 -3.91
CA GLY A 184 21.15 7.47 -3.76
C GLY A 184 21.33 6.60 -2.51
N ARG A 185 22.60 6.38 -2.17
CA ARG A 185 22.96 5.89 -0.83
C ARG A 185 22.95 7.08 0.12
N PHE A 186 22.29 6.91 1.26
CA PHE A 186 22.19 7.93 2.29
C PHE A 186 22.39 7.31 3.66
N SER A 187 22.93 8.10 4.59
CA SER A 187 22.90 7.78 6.01
C SER A 187 21.54 8.11 6.63
N ALA A 188 21.23 7.52 7.79
CA ALA A 188 19.98 7.82 8.50
C ALA A 188 19.86 9.32 8.88
N SER A 189 20.99 9.98 9.18
CA SER A 189 21.04 11.42 9.47
C SER A 189 20.69 12.28 8.24
N GLU A 190 21.24 11.92 7.07
CA GLU A 190 20.92 12.60 5.81
C GLU A 190 19.44 12.42 5.44
N ALA A 191 18.92 11.18 5.53
CA ALA A 191 17.51 10.91 5.31
C ALA A 191 16.63 11.76 6.22
N LEU A 192 16.97 11.83 7.51
CA LEU A 192 16.22 12.61 8.49
C LEU A 192 16.22 14.11 8.13
N ASN A 193 17.38 14.68 7.80
CA ASN A 193 17.48 16.09 7.41
C ASN A 193 16.66 16.39 6.14
N VAL A 194 16.68 15.49 5.15
CA VAL A 194 15.86 15.63 3.95
C VAL A 194 14.36 15.52 4.28
N LEU A 195 13.96 14.56 5.11
CA LEU A 195 12.56 14.37 5.49
C LEU A 195 12.02 15.54 6.32
N VAL A 196 12.82 16.15 7.21
CA VAL A 196 12.44 17.39 7.92
C VAL A 196 12.13 18.52 6.95
N ARG A 197 12.96 18.67 5.90
CA ARG A 197 12.75 19.67 4.85
C ARG A 197 11.50 19.36 4.03
N LEU A 198 11.32 18.11 3.63
CA LEU A 198 10.16 17.65 2.87
C LEU A 198 8.86 17.75 3.66
N ASP A 199 8.85 17.50 4.97
CA ASP A 199 7.67 17.69 5.83
C ASP A 199 7.17 19.14 5.77
N ARG A 200 8.08 20.10 5.97
CA ARG A 200 7.76 21.53 5.86
C ARG A 200 7.22 21.92 4.48
N ILE A 201 7.85 21.43 3.41
CA ILE A 201 7.42 21.70 2.03
C ILE A 201 6.05 21.06 1.75
N SER A 202 5.86 19.81 2.19
CA SER A 202 4.62 19.07 1.99
C SER A 202 3.43 19.72 2.68
N ARG A 203 3.64 20.33 3.85
CA ARG A 203 2.59 21.06 4.56
C ARG A 203 2.29 22.41 3.93
N THR A 204 3.31 23.20 3.59
CA THR A 204 3.15 24.61 3.19
C THR A 204 2.88 24.82 1.70
N VAL A 205 3.49 24.00 0.83
CA VAL A 205 3.42 24.14 -0.63
C VAL A 205 3.30 22.78 -1.33
N PRO A 206 2.28 21.96 -1.00
CA PRO A 206 2.13 20.59 -1.53
C PRO A 206 2.05 20.52 -3.06
N HIS A 207 1.52 21.57 -3.71
CA HIS A 207 1.42 21.66 -5.17
C HIS A 207 2.78 21.52 -5.89
N LEU A 208 3.89 21.89 -5.24
CA LEU A 208 5.24 21.74 -5.80
C LEU A 208 5.78 20.31 -5.74
N LEU A 209 5.12 19.42 -4.98
CA LEU A 209 5.49 18.01 -4.87
C LEU A 209 4.70 17.11 -5.84
N MET A 210 3.72 17.64 -6.58
CA MET A 210 2.85 16.86 -7.46
C MET A 210 3.61 15.88 -8.36
N CYS A 211 4.61 16.36 -9.11
CA CYS A 211 5.40 15.57 -10.06
C CYS A 211 6.34 14.54 -9.41
N ARG A 212 6.47 14.54 -8.08
CA ARG A 212 7.35 13.64 -7.31
C ARG A 212 6.61 12.90 -6.19
N SER A 213 5.30 13.11 -6.06
CA SER A 213 4.48 12.60 -4.95
C SER A 213 4.40 11.08 -4.91
N ASP A 214 4.39 10.41 -6.06
CA ASP A 214 4.46 8.95 -6.15
C ASP A 214 5.75 8.40 -5.54
N PHE A 215 6.91 8.86 -6.01
CA PHE A 215 8.22 8.50 -5.45
C PHE A 215 8.30 8.81 -3.94
N ILE A 216 7.90 10.01 -3.52
CA ILE A 216 7.98 10.42 -2.11
C ILE A 216 7.09 9.52 -1.23
N SER A 217 5.88 9.20 -1.69
CA SER A 217 4.97 8.32 -0.96
C SER A 217 5.54 6.90 -0.85
N THR A 218 5.99 6.32 -1.97
CA THR A 218 6.59 4.98 -2.00
C THR A 218 7.82 4.90 -1.09
N PHE A 219 8.68 5.93 -1.14
CA PHE A 219 9.83 6.03 -0.26
C PHE A 219 9.42 6.07 1.23
N CYS A 220 8.44 6.89 1.58
CA CYS A 220 7.96 7.01 2.96
C CYS A 220 7.37 5.69 3.48
N TYR A 221 6.57 4.99 2.67
CA TYR A 221 6.08 3.65 3.03
C TYR A 221 7.22 2.65 3.18
N GLY A 222 8.22 2.67 2.30
CA GLY A 222 9.39 1.80 2.36
C GLY A 222 10.20 1.97 3.66
N ILE A 223 10.51 3.21 4.05
CA ILE A 223 11.21 3.52 5.31
C ILE A 223 10.39 3.05 6.52
N MET A 224 9.08 3.32 6.52
CA MET A 224 8.21 2.88 7.61
C MET A 224 8.15 1.37 7.75
N ALA A 225 8.21 0.61 6.64
CA ALA A 225 8.20 -0.84 6.64
C ALA A 225 9.49 -1.45 7.19
N GLN A 226 10.64 -0.81 6.96
CA GLN A 226 11.97 -1.33 7.32
C GLN A 226 12.42 -0.94 8.75
N ALA A 227 11.78 0.03 9.38
CA ALA A 227 12.17 0.53 10.70
C ALA A 227 12.13 -0.55 11.82
N ILE A 228 13.19 -0.64 12.64
CA ILE A 228 13.42 -1.73 13.62
C ILE A 228 13.29 -1.26 15.09
N ARG A 229 12.68 -0.09 15.34
CA ARG A 229 12.42 0.51 16.68
C ARG A 229 13.60 1.26 17.33
N SER A 230 14.50 1.87 16.55
CA SER A 230 15.43 2.87 17.11
C SER A 230 14.76 4.24 17.33
N GLU A 231 15.36 5.12 18.14
CA GLU A 231 14.87 6.51 18.29
C GLU A 231 15.00 7.30 16.98
N VAL A 232 16.00 6.97 16.14
CA VAL A 232 16.14 7.53 14.80
C VAL A 232 14.99 7.07 13.91
N ASP A 233 14.64 5.78 13.94
CA ASP A 233 13.51 5.24 13.19
C ASP A 233 12.18 5.86 13.61
N LYS A 234 12.00 6.12 14.91
CA LYS A 234 10.81 6.84 15.41
C LYS A 234 10.66 8.20 14.74
N GLN A 235 11.74 8.96 14.63
CA GLN A 235 11.72 10.25 13.94
C GLN A 235 11.47 10.09 12.44
N LEU A 236 12.12 9.12 11.78
CA LEU A 236 11.90 8.82 10.36
C LEU A 236 10.43 8.49 10.09
N ILE A 237 9.82 7.58 10.87
CA ILE A 237 8.40 7.21 10.77
C ILE A 237 7.50 8.43 11.00
N MET A 238 7.82 9.27 11.99
CA MET A 238 7.04 10.48 12.27
C MET A 238 7.03 11.42 11.07
N TYR A 239 8.18 11.72 10.46
CA TYR A 239 8.22 12.59 9.28
C TYR A 239 7.61 11.92 8.05
N CYS A 240 7.86 10.63 7.80
CA CYS A 240 7.24 9.89 6.70
C CYS A 240 5.71 9.89 6.79
N SER A 241 5.15 9.59 7.96
CA SER A 241 3.69 9.58 8.17
C SER A 241 3.07 10.98 8.02
N ARG A 242 3.74 12.04 8.48
CA ARG A 242 3.29 13.43 8.28
C ARG A 242 3.36 13.85 6.81
N ILE A 243 4.42 13.51 6.09
CA ILE A 243 4.55 13.81 4.65
C ILE A 243 3.43 13.13 3.87
N ILE A 244 3.17 11.84 4.11
CA ILE A 244 2.07 11.11 3.46
C ILE A 244 0.72 11.76 3.80
N LEU A 245 0.50 12.13 5.06
CA LEU A 245 -0.72 12.83 5.49
C LEU A 245 -0.91 14.18 4.77
N ASN A 246 0.13 15.00 4.69
CA ASN A 246 0.09 16.29 4.00
C ASN A 246 -0.23 16.13 2.52
N LEU A 247 0.41 15.16 1.85
CA LEU A 247 0.15 14.85 0.45
C LEU A 247 -1.23 14.23 0.23
N ALA A 248 -1.76 13.45 1.19
CA ALA A 248 -3.09 12.87 1.08
C ALA A 248 -4.21 13.94 1.15
N ARG A 249 -4.00 15.02 1.91
CA ARG A 249 -4.94 16.15 2.01
C ARG A 249 -5.01 17.00 0.74
N TYR A 250 -3.95 17.00 -0.06
CA TYR A 250 -3.93 17.78 -1.28
C TYR A 250 -4.48 16.94 -2.45
N ASN A 251 -5.66 17.31 -2.94
CA ASN A 251 -6.44 16.52 -3.91
C ASN A 251 -5.64 16.02 -5.13
N SER A 252 -4.71 16.84 -5.65
CA SER A 252 -3.91 16.48 -6.83
C SER A 252 -2.78 15.47 -6.55
N THR A 253 -2.49 15.18 -5.27
CA THR A 253 -1.49 14.18 -4.86
C THR A 253 -2.11 12.96 -4.18
N THR A 254 -3.40 13.01 -3.82
CA THR A 254 -4.14 11.96 -3.11
C THR A 254 -4.19 10.62 -3.86
N ALA A 255 -4.11 10.61 -5.19
CA ALA A 255 -4.05 9.37 -5.98
C ALA A 255 -2.73 8.63 -5.74
N ASN A 256 -1.62 9.36 -5.72
CA ASN A 256 -0.27 8.82 -5.59
C ASN A 256 0.07 8.40 -4.15
N THR A 257 -0.64 8.96 -3.16
CA THR A 257 -0.40 8.61 -1.75
C THR A 257 -1.10 7.35 -1.28
N PHE A 258 -2.18 6.92 -1.94
CA PHE A 258 -2.87 5.70 -1.55
C PHE A 258 -2.28 4.50 -2.27
N GLN A 259 -1.49 3.71 -1.55
CA GLN A 259 -0.86 2.49 -2.05
C GLN A 259 -1.44 1.29 -1.29
N GLU A 260 -2.09 0.35 -1.99
CA GLU A 260 -2.73 -0.80 -1.35
C GLU A 260 -1.72 -1.64 -0.55
N GLY A 261 -0.51 -1.85 -1.10
CA GLY A 261 0.60 -2.51 -0.38
C GLY A 261 1.06 -1.76 0.88
N GLY A 262 0.82 -0.45 0.96
CA GLY A 262 1.12 0.37 2.13
C GLY A 262 0.17 0.14 3.31
N LEU A 263 -1.00 -0.50 3.12
CA LEU A 263 -1.95 -0.78 4.19
C LEU A 263 -1.37 -1.72 5.25
N VAL A 264 -0.56 -2.70 4.82
CA VAL A 264 0.17 -3.60 5.73
C VAL A 264 1.08 -2.79 6.65
N THR A 265 1.88 -1.88 6.06
CA THR A 265 2.77 -1.00 6.82
C THR A 265 1.99 -0.10 7.77
N ILE A 266 0.87 0.48 7.35
CA ILE A 266 0.04 1.32 8.22
C ILE A 266 -0.51 0.51 9.40
N ALA A 267 -1.07 -0.69 9.17
CA ALA A 267 -1.63 -1.53 10.22
C ALA A 267 -0.57 -1.98 11.22
N GLN A 268 0.60 -2.39 10.74
CA GLN A 268 1.74 -2.74 11.59
C GLN A 268 2.21 -1.55 12.43
N MET A 269 2.28 -0.34 11.84
CA MET A 269 2.66 0.87 12.58
C MET A 269 1.57 1.32 13.56
N LEU A 270 0.30 1.16 13.24
CA LEU A 270 -0.80 1.43 14.17
C LEU A 270 -0.67 0.57 15.42
N LEU A 271 -0.53 -0.75 15.25
CA LEU A 271 -0.37 -1.67 16.38
C LEU A 271 0.91 -1.36 17.17
N ARG A 272 2.03 -1.09 16.47
CA ARG A 272 3.34 -0.85 17.09
C ARG A 272 3.41 0.43 17.93
N TRP A 273 2.64 1.46 17.57
CA TRP A 273 2.72 2.79 18.17
C TRP A 273 1.48 3.22 18.95
N CYS A 274 0.45 2.37 19.05
CA CYS A 274 -0.81 2.72 19.72
C CYS A 274 -0.69 2.98 21.22
N ASP A 275 0.25 2.33 21.90
CA ASP A 275 0.49 2.48 23.34
C ASP A 275 1.54 3.56 23.68
N LYS A 276 2.25 4.11 22.68
CA LYS A 276 3.35 5.07 22.87
C LYS A 276 2.88 6.52 22.86
N ASP A 277 3.52 7.37 23.66
CA ASP A 277 3.25 8.82 23.68
C ASP A 277 3.99 9.54 22.54
N CYS A 278 3.52 9.32 21.32
CA CYS A 278 3.99 10.00 20.12
C CYS A 278 2.82 10.26 19.15
N GLU A 279 3.03 11.20 18.22
CA GLU A 279 1.98 11.60 17.26
C GLU A 279 1.77 10.60 16.11
N ILE A 280 2.62 9.57 15.99
CA ILE A 280 2.60 8.61 14.87
C ILE A 280 1.22 7.96 14.76
N PHE A 281 0.71 7.43 15.88
CA PHE A 281 -0.59 6.74 15.90
C PHE A 281 -1.73 7.66 15.41
N ASN A 282 -1.85 8.87 15.98
CA ASN A 282 -2.91 9.80 15.59
C ASN A 282 -2.75 10.31 14.15
N THR A 283 -1.50 10.42 13.66
CA THR A 283 -1.20 10.79 12.27
C THR A 283 -1.68 9.71 11.30
N LEU A 284 -1.38 8.44 11.59
CA LEU A 284 -1.83 7.29 10.80
C LEU A 284 -3.34 7.10 10.85
N CYS A 285 -3.94 7.30 12.01
CA CYS A 285 -5.38 7.31 12.17
C CYS A 285 -6.03 8.41 11.29
N THR A 286 -5.47 9.62 11.32
CA THR A 286 -5.96 10.73 10.49
C THR A 286 -5.80 10.41 9.00
N LEU A 287 -4.70 9.75 8.60
CA LEU A 287 -4.45 9.35 7.22
C LEU A 287 -5.48 8.34 6.71
N ILE A 288 -5.76 7.27 7.49
CA ILE A 288 -6.79 6.29 7.15
C ILE A 288 -8.16 6.96 7.06
N TRP A 289 -8.47 7.83 8.02
CA TRP A 289 -9.72 8.57 8.05
C TRP A 289 -9.91 9.41 6.77
N ILE A 290 -8.89 10.15 6.34
CA ILE A 290 -8.90 10.91 5.07
C ILE A 290 -9.13 9.99 3.87
N PHE A 291 -8.42 8.86 3.78
CA PHE A 291 -8.62 7.93 2.68
C PHE A 291 -10.04 7.34 2.66
N ALA A 292 -10.62 7.08 3.82
CA ALA A 292 -11.97 6.55 3.96
C ALA A 292 -13.07 7.53 3.48
N HIS A 293 -12.77 8.81 3.25
CA HIS A 293 -13.74 9.71 2.60
C HIS A 293 -14.03 9.32 1.15
N CYS A 294 -13.09 8.70 0.43
CA CYS A 294 -13.33 8.13 -0.89
C CYS A 294 -13.97 6.72 -0.76
N PRO A 295 -15.12 6.45 -1.40
CA PRO A 295 -15.83 5.17 -1.26
C PRO A 295 -15.03 3.97 -1.78
N VAL A 296 -14.24 4.15 -2.84
CA VAL A 296 -13.39 3.08 -3.41
C VAL A 296 -12.29 2.72 -2.41
N LYS A 297 -11.55 3.71 -1.92
CA LYS A 297 -10.46 3.51 -0.94
C LYS A 297 -11.00 2.94 0.37
N ARG A 298 -12.16 3.41 0.84
CA ARG A 298 -12.84 2.91 2.04
C ARG A 298 -13.12 1.41 1.93
N ARG A 299 -13.62 0.95 0.79
CA ARG A 299 -13.89 -0.48 0.55
C ARG A 299 -12.60 -1.28 0.64
N ILE A 300 -11.54 -0.85 -0.04
CA ILE A 300 -10.23 -1.52 -0.02
C ILE A 300 -9.65 -1.59 1.41
N ILE A 301 -9.70 -0.48 2.15
CA ILE A 301 -9.21 -0.42 3.54
C ILE A 301 -10.02 -1.36 4.44
N ARG A 302 -11.36 -1.34 4.31
CA ARG A 302 -12.25 -2.20 5.08
C ARG A 302 -11.95 -3.66 4.79
N ASP A 303 -11.94 -4.05 3.53
CA ASP A 303 -11.73 -5.43 3.09
C ASP A 303 -10.36 -5.94 3.60
N PHE A 304 -9.32 -5.09 3.58
CA PHE A 304 -8.03 -5.39 4.21
C PHE A 304 -8.11 -5.56 5.73
N MET A 305 -8.73 -4.61 6.45
CA MET A 305 -8.83 -4.65 7.91
C MET A 305 -9.71 -5.79 8.46
N THR A 306 -10.58 -6.35 7.62
CA THR A 306 -11.41 -7.52 7.95
C THR A 306 -10.77 -8.87 7.60
N THR A 307 -9.58 -8.89 6.99
CA THR A 307 -8.83 -10.14 6.78
C THR A 307 -8.46 -10.80 8.11
N THR A 308 -8.29 -12.12 8.11
CA THR A 308 -8.01 -12.92 9.32
C THR A 308 -6.79 -12.41 10.10
N ASP A 309 -5.74 -11.99 9.41
CA ASP A 309 -4.52 -11.47 10.06
C ASP A 309 -4.69 -10.03 10.56
N ALA A 310 -5.40 -9.19 9.80
CA ALA A 310 -5.58 -7.78 10.15
C ALA A 310 -6.60 -7.59 11.27
N ILE A 311 -7.67 -8.39 11.32
CA ILE A 311 -8.72 -8.23 12.33
C ILE A 311 -8.18 -8.45 13.74
N TYR A 312 -7.20 -9.34 13.90
CA TYR A 312 -6.46 -9.50 15.16
C TYR A 312 -5.70 -8.22 15.53
N MET A 313 -4.94 -7.64 14.59
CA MET A 313 -4.23 -6.38 14.83
C MET A 313 -5.18 -5.24 15.21
N VAL A 314 -6.34 -5.15 14.57
CA VAL A 314 -7.34 -4.10 14.85
C VAL A 314 -7.95 -4.28 16.26
N ARG A 315 -8.29 -5.51 16.65
CA ARG A 315 -8.76 -5.85 18.01
C ARG A 315 -7.74 -5.49 19.08
N GLU A 316 -6.48 -5.91 18.89
CA GLU A 316 -5.42 -5.65 19.87
C GLU A 316 -5.10 -4.15 19.94
N THR A 317 -5.12 -3.43 18.82
CA THR A 317 -5.00 -1.97 18.79
C THR A 317 -6.10 -1.29 19.61
N LYS A 318 -7.37 -1.69 19.44
CA LYS A 318 -8.51 -1.14 20.20
C LYS A 318 -8.30 -1.31 21.71
N LYS A 319 -7.89 -2.52 22.13
CA LYS A 319 -7.62 -2.87 23.52
C LYS A 319 -6.48 -2.04 24.12
N LEU A 320 -5.36 -1.91 23.41
CA LEU A 320 -4.18 -1.16 23.87
C LEU A 320 -4.45 0.34 23.99
N VAL A 321 -5.18 0.92 23.02
CA VAL A 321 -5.56 2.34 23.04
C VAL A 321 -6.51 2.64 24.21
N ALA A 322 -7.50 1.79 24.45
CA ALA A 322 -8.43 1.92 25.58
C ALA A 322 -7.69 1.79 26.93
N ARG A 323 -6.75 0.84 27.04
CA ARG A 323 -5.91 0.68 28.22
C ARG A 323 -5.07 1.93 28.49
N LYS A 324 -4.42 2.48 27.47
CA LYS A 324 -3.62 3.71 27.57
C LYS A 324 -4.44 4.89 28.08
N GLU A 325 -5.65 5.07 27.57
CA GLU A 325 -6.53 6.16 28.01
C GLU A 325 -6.96 5.99 29.48
N LYS A 326 -7.34 4.76 29.89
CA LYS A 326 -7.64 4.46 31.30
C LYS A 326 -6.45 4.76 32.21
N MET A 327 -5.23 4.39 31.79
CA MET A 327 -4.00 4.70 32.54
C MET A 327 -3.79 6.22 32.65
N LYS A 328 -4.00 6.99 31.58
CA LYS A 328 -3.93 8.47 31.61
C LYS A 328 -4.97 9.10 32.53
N GLN A 329 -6.18 8.56 32.60
CA GLN A 329 -7.23 9.02 33.51
C GLN A 329 -6.89 8.71 34.98
N ASN A 330 -6.29 7.54 35.24
CA ASN A 330 -5.88 7.15 36.59
C ASN A 330 -4.73 8.02 37.13
N VAL A 331 -3.78 8.43 36.27
CA VAL A 331 -2.70 9.37 36.64
C VAL A 331 -3.24 10.80 36.91
N ARG A 332 -4.42 11.15 36.37
CA ARG A 332 -5.06 12.47 36.54
C ARG A 332 -5.99 12.58 37.76
N LYS A 333 -6.13 11.54 38.59
CA LYS A 333 -6.79 11.70 39.91
C LYS A 333 -5.90 12.52 40.86
N PRO A 334 -6.46 13.42 41.69
CA PRO A 334 -5.74 14.57 42.18
C PRO A 334 -4.85 14.23 43.38
N VAL A 335 -3.54 14.42 43.22
CA VAL A 335 -2.68 14.84 44.34
C VAL A 335 -2.58 16.36 44.25
N ALA A 336 -2.86 17.02 45.36
CA ALA A 336 -2.84 18.47 45.50
C ALA A 336 -1.48 19.06 45.11
N ALA A 337 -1.54 20.21 44.43
CA ALA A 337 -0.51 21.24 44.25
C ALA A 337 0.81 20.84 43.54
N ILE A 338 1.09 21.55 42.44
CA ILE A 338 2.24 22.47 42.24
C ILE A 338 2.33 22.73 40.72
N THR A 339 1.81 23.86 40.27
CA THR A 339 1.94 24.32 38.89
C THR A 339 3.35 24.85 38.64
N HIS A 340 4.24 23.99 38.15
CA HIS A 340 5.41 24.45 37.40
C HIS A 340 4.93 25.03 36.06
N ARG A 341 5.07 26.35 35.90
CA ARG A 341 4.92 27.06 34.63
C ARG A 341 6.10 26.70 33.73
N GLY A 342 5.90 25.73 32.84
CA GLY A 342 6.76 25.47 31.69
C GLY A 342 6.30 26.26 30.46
N VAL A 343 7.18 27.12 29.96
CA VAL A 343 7.01 27.94 28.76
C VAL A 343 6.88 27.05 27.52
N GLY A 344 5.79 27.17 26.75
CA GLY A 344 5.66 26.44 25.48
C GLY A 344 4.36 26.62 24.72
N SER A 345 4.31 27.60 23.81
CA SER A 345 3.35 27.78 22.71
C SER A 345 1.86 27.87 23.04
N GLN A 346 1.22 28.96 22.63
CA GLN A 346 -0.25 29.09 22.55
C GLN A 346 -0.83 27.99 21.64
N GLN A 347 -1.09 26.81 22.19
CA GLN A 347 -1.92 25.79 21.55
C GLN A 347 -3.37 26.19 21.78
N GLN A 348 -4.12 26.39 20.70
CA GLN A 348 -5.58 26.48 20.79
C GLN A 348 -6.09 25.18 21.41
N ASN A 349 -6.80 25.29 22.53
CA ASN A 349 -7.34 24.15 23.26
C ASN A 349 -8.54 23.57 22.49
N PHE A 350 -8.26 22.69 21.53
CA PHE A 350 -9.29 21.91 20.85
C PHE A 350 -9.84 20.82 21.77
N SER A 351 -11.14 20.54 21.64
CA SER A 351 -11.79 19.43 22.34
C SER A 351 -11.15 18.08 21.97
N SER A 352 -11.11 17.14 22.91
CA SER A 352 -10.60 15.77 22.67
C SER A 352 -11.34 15.02 21.57
N ARG A 353 -12.60 15.42 21.29
CA ARG A 353 -13.46 14.90 20.22
C ARG A 353 -13.46 15.76 18.94
N ALA A 354 -12.52 16.68 18.78
CA ALA A 354 -12.45 17.51 17.57
C ALA A 354 -11.96 16.70 16.35
N LEU A 355 -12.66 16.85 15.22
CA LEU A 355 -12.28 16.23 13.94
C LEU A 355 -11.15 17.03 13.24
N PRO A 356 -10.14 16.35 12.66
CA PRO A 356 -9.10 17.02 11.87
C PRO A 356 -9.63 17.65 10.58
N SER A 357 -8.83 18.55 9.99
CA SER A 357 -9.13 19.08 8.65
C SER A 357 -8.96 18.00 7.57
N LEU A 358 -9.89 17.95 6.61
CA LEU A 358 -9.77 17.18 5.37
C LEU A 358 -8.87 17.90 4.35
N GLU A 359 -8.88 19.22 4.39
CA GLU A 359 -8.11 20.07 3.47
C GLU A 359 -6.74 20.44 4.06
N PRO A 360 -5.75 20.77 3.21
CA PRO A 360 -4.44 21.22 3.65
C PRO A 360 -4.55 22.52 4.47
N ASP A 361 -3.82 22.59 5.57
CA ASP A 361 -3.81 23.77 6.44
C ASP A 361 -2.75 24.82 6.04
N TYR A 362 -1.88 24.46 5.08
CA TYR A 362 -0.75 25.26 4.61
C TYR A 362 0.20 25.74 5.73
N GLY A 363 0.11 25.15 6.93
CA GLY A 363 0.81 25.62 8.14
C GLY A 363 0.30 26.93 8.72
N VAL A 364 -0.75 27.53 8.15
CA VAL A 364 -1.27 28.86 8.53
C VAL A 364 -2.70 28.79 9.05
N ILE A 365 -3.52 27.88 8.51
CA ILE A 365 -4.92 27.71 8.91
C ILE A 365 -4.96 26.89 10.20
N ARG A 366 -5.54 27.44 11.27
CA ARG A 366 -5.59 26.78 12.59
C ARG A 366 -7.02 26.61 13.11
N ASN A 367 -7.99 26.45 12.21
CA ASN A 367 -9.40 26.39 12.63
C ASN A 367 -9.81 24.99 13.13
N LYS A 368 -9.04 23.97 12.77
CA LYS A 368 -9.24 22.56 13.13
C LYS A 368 -7.89 21.95 13.53
N PRO A 369 -7.87 20.89 14.35
CA PRO A 369 -6.63 20.23 14.70
C PRO A 369 -5.98 19.57 13.48
N TYR A 370 -4.64 19.52 13.46
CA TYR A 370 -3.86 18.94 12.37
C TYR A 370 -3.99 17.40 12.31
N THR A 371 -4.12 16.74 13.47
CA THR A 371 -4.39 15.31 13.61
C THR A 371 -5.40 15.12 14.73
N PHE A 372 -5.96 13.91 14.88
CA PHE A 372 -6.80 13.62 16.04
C PHE A 372 -6.02 13.87 17.35
N ILE A 373 -6.72 14.37 18.36
CA ILE A 373 -6.13 14.67 19.67
C ILE A 373 -6.19 13.44 20.57
N SER A 374 -7.37 12.84 20.71
CA SER A 374 -7.55 11.59 21.44
C SER A 374 -7.31 10.38 20.53
N SER A 375 -6.42 9.48 20.95
CA SER A 375 -6.15 8.23 20.25
C SER A 375 -7.35 7.28 20.25
N VAL A 376 -8.13 7.26 21.33
CA VAL A 376 -9.38 6.47 21.42
C VAL A 376 -10.38 6.99 20.39
N TYR A 377 -10.65 8.29 20.45
CA TYR A 377 -11.59 8.92 19.52
C TYR A 377 -11.15 8.76 18.06
N ALA A 378 -9.85 8.87 17.78
CA ALA A 378 -9.28 8.66 16.45
C ALA A 378 -9.62 7.26 15.92
N PHE A 379 -9.36 6.24 16.73
CA PHE A 379 -9.53 4.84 16.31
C PHE A 379 -11.01 4.47 16.18
N ASP A 380 -11.85 4.86 17.14
CA ASP A 380 -13.30 4.63 17.09
C ASP A 380 -13.94 5.30 15.87
N THR A 381 -13.51 6.53 15.55
CA THR A 381 -13.99 7.25 14.37
C THR A 381 -13.63 6.53 13.06
N ILE A 382 -12.46 5.90 12.99
CA ILE A 382 -12.04 5.10 11.83
C ILE A 382 -12.89 3.84 11.71
N LEU A 383 -13.06 3.10 12.79
CA LEU A 383 -13.87 1.87 12.80
C LEU A 383 -15.30 2.16 12.37
N TYR A 384 -15.90 3.22 12.92
CA TYR A 384 -17.21 3.69 12.53
C TYR A 384 -17.27 4.06 11.04
N LYS A 385 -16.27 4.80 10.54
CA LYS A 385 -16.21 5.22 9.13
C LYS A 385 -16.04 4.04 8.17
N LEU A 386 -15.35 2.98 8.59
CA LEU A 386 -15.14 1.76 7.82
C LEU A 386 -16.30 0.75 7.95
N GLY A 387 -17.19 0.93 8.93
CA GLY A 387 -18.27 -0.01 9.24
C GLY A 387 -17.75 -1.33 9.78
N ILE A 388 -16.72 -1.28 10.65
CA ILE A 388 -16.13 -2.47 11.28
C ILE A 388 -16.61 -2.52 12.72
N ASP A 389 -17.50 -3.47 13.01
CA ASP A 389 -17.93 -3.75 14.38
C ASP A 389 -16.96 -4.72 15.06
N ILE A 390 -16.35 -4.23 16.12
CA ILE A 390 -15.43 -4.99 16.96
C ILE A 390 -16.07 -5.06 18.33
N PHE A 391 -16.83 -6.15 18.53
CA PHE A 391 -17.35 -6.58 19.81
C PHE A 391 -16.20 -7.03 20.72
#